data_AF-A0A182QBQ9-F1
#
_entry.id   AF-A0A182QBQ9-F1
#
_cell.length_a   1.000
_cell.length_b   1.000
_cell.length_c   1.000
_cell.angle_alpha   90.00
_cell.angle_beta   90.00
_cell.angle_gamma   90.00
#
_symmetry.space_group_name_H-M   'P 1'
#
loop_
_entity.id
_entity.type
_entity.pdbx_description
1 polymer ?
#
loop_
_entity_poly.entity_id
_entity_poly.type
_entity_poly.pdbx_seq_one_letter_code
_entity_poly.pdbx_strand_id
1 'polypeptide(L)'
;MIVAILVACVLTVACTVDASYIEERRNCRTEGCVTQYGCVPRYSQYSTAVYCPQRCVIERCRSVENVPQRRICQQITSVATGQLLAAQDNYDRRTHQRYVSLVNPNSGERDRWIMTVGPGNNYYIQNSETGEYLRASDNNFLYLVSGRPTDESFLFTPNLVQGSWSCVLLQSVCYRGFIYSEQYSDRSRNGFALMAPDLDRCYRESLWIISSVNC
;
A
#
# COMPACT_ATOMS: atom_id res chain seq x y z
N MET A 1 2.54 -10.58 -59.94
CA MET A 1 3.66 -9.75 -59.42
C MET A 1 3.05 -8.87 -58.34
N ILE A 2 3.33 -8.96 -57.05
CA ILE A 2 4.54 -9.35 -56.29
C ILE A 2 4.14 -10.31 -55.15
N VAL A 3 5.06 -11.21 -54.83
CA VAL A 3 5.06 -12.24 -53.77
C VAL A 3 6.07 -11.82 -52.70
N ALA A 4 5.76 -12.03 -51.41
CA ALA A 4 6.67 -12.42 -50.29
C ALA A 4 5.93 -12.17 -48.95
N ILE A 5 5.44 -13.16 -48.19
CA ILE A 5 6.10 -14.22 -47.37
C ILE A 5 6.53 -13.75 -45.97
N LEU A 6 5.80 -14.29 -44.97
CA LEU A 6 6.13 -14.77 -43.61
C LEU A 6 7.10 -13.97 -42.72
N VAL A 7 6.70 -13.75 -41.45
CA VAL A 7 7.33 -14.38 -40.25
C VAL A 7 6.30 -14.42 -39.12
N ALA A 8 6.09 -15.62 -38.57
CA ALA A 8 5.41 -15.88 -37.32
C ALA A 8 6.39 -15.75 -36.13
N CYS A 9 5.94 -15.27 -34.98
CA CYS A 9 6.55 -15.66 -33.71
C CYS A 9 5.46 -15.78 -32.63
N VAL A 10 5.43 -16.99 -32.07
CA VAL A 10 4.47 -17.56 -31.13
C VAL A 10 5.07 -17.45 -29.72
N LEU A 11 4.22 -17.14 -28.73
CA LEU A 11 4.31 -17.40 -27.28
C LEU A 11 5.58 -16.94 -26.51
N THR A 12 5.39 -16.22 -25.40
CA THR A 12 5.47 -16.81 -24.04
C THR A 12 5.24 -15.75 -22.95
N VAL A 13 4.28 -16.04 -22.09
CA VAL A 13 4.25 -15.85 -20.62
C VAL A 13 5.41 -15.07 -19.99
N ALA A 14 5.06 -14.01 -19.25
CA ALA A 14 5.67 -13.72 -17.96
C ALA A 14 4.68 -12.94 -17.07
N CYS A 15 3.93 -13.68 -16.24
CA CYS A 15 3.57 -13.18 -14.92
C CYS A 15 4.87 -12.83 -14.19
N THR A 16 4.93 -11.66 -13.57
CA THR A 16 5.36 -11.41 -12.19
C THR A 16 5.82 -9.97 -12.06
N VAL A 17 5.07 -9.18 -11.28
CA VAL A 17 5.68 -8.17 -10.43
C VAL A 17 5.13 -8.38 -9.04
N ASP A 18 5.50 -9.51 -8.43
CA ASP A 18 5.58 -9.57 -6.97
C ASP A 18 6.73 -8.64 -6.59
N ALA A 19 6.40 -7.40 -6.22
CA ALA A 19 7.29 -6.60 -5.40
C ALA A 19 7.31 -7.20 -3.99
N SER A 20 7.93 -8.38 -3.86
CA SER A 20 8.46 -8.84 -2.58
C SER A 20 9.67 -7.97 -2.28
N TYR A 21 9.46 -6.98 -1.41
CA TYR A 21 10.58 -6.28 -0.77
C TYR A 21 11.31 -7.30 0.10
N ILE A 22 12.36 -7.91 -0.48
CA ILE A 22 13.31 -8.73 0.24
C ILE A 22 14.30 -7.77 0.89
N GLU A 23 14.07 -7.43 2.15
CA GLU A 23 15.17 -6.96 2.98
C GLU A 23 15.99 -8.19 3.35
N GLU A 24 16.97 -8.53 2.51
CA GLU A 24 17.90 -9.64 2.75
C GLU A 24 18.90 -9.24 3.86
N ARG A 25 18.40 -9.01 5.08
CA ARG A 25 19.26 -9.02 6.28
C ARG A 25 19.61 -10.48 6.59
N ARG A 26 20.54 -11.02 5.81
CA ARG A 26 21.35 -12.16 6.27
C ARG A 26 22.17 -11.65 7.45
N ASN A 27 21.64 -11.80 8.66
CA ASN A 27 22.45 -11.74 9.87
C ASN A 27 23.26 -13.03 9.98
N CYS A 28 24.13 -13.29 9.01
CA CYS A 28 25.24 -14.20 9.20
C CYS A 28 26.31 -13.39 9.93
N ARG A 29 26.39 -13.52 11.25
CA ARG A 29 27.59 -13.12 11.95
C ARG A 29 28.69 -14.08 11.51
N THR A 30 29.76 -13.55 10.91
CA THR A 30 30.92 -14.35 10.53
C THR A 30 31.77 -14.63 11.77
N GLU A 31 31.92 -15.90 12.15
CA GLU A 31 32.99 -16.33 13.05
C GLU A 31 34.20 -16.86 12.28
N GLY A 32 35.35 -16.24 12.51
CA GLY A 32 36.69 -16.69 12.15
C GLY A 32 37.66 -16.25 13.25
N CYS A 33 38.87 -16.78 13.29
CA CYS A 33 39.87 -16.29 14.24
C CYS A 33 40.26 -14.86 13.87
N VAL A 34 39.98 -13.91 14.77
CA VAL A 34 40.39 -12.51 14.58
C VAL A 34 41.90 -12.43 14.81
N THR A 35 42.63 -12.08 13.77
CA THR A 35 44.01 -11.56 13.88
C THR A 35 43.99 -10.05 13.66
N GLN A 36 45.07 -9.33 13.96
CA GLN A 36 45.19 -7.89 13.66
C GLN A 36 45.02 -7.56 12.16
N TYR A 37 45.03 -8.58 11.29
CA TYR A 37 44.89 -8.47 9.83
C TYR A 37 43.57 -9.09 9.29
N GLY A 38 42.60 -9.40 10.15
CA GLY A 38 41.27 -9.89 9.75
C GLY A 38 41.05 -11.41 9.88
N CYS A 39 39.83 -11.85 9.51
CA CYS A 39 39.36 -13.24 9.64
C CYS A 39 39.85 -14.13 8.48
N VAL A 40 40.46 -15.27 8.80
CA VAL A 40 40.94 -16.25 7.80
C VAL A 40 39.98 -17.45 7.72
N PRO A 41 39.55 -17.90 6.51
CA PRO A 41 38.71 -19.07 6.34
C PRO A 41 39.42 -20.37 6.74
N ARG A 42 38.65 -21.32 7.27
CA ARG A 42 39.13 -22.56 7.91
C ARG A 42 39.55 -23.67 6.93
N TYR A 43 40.15 -23.32 5.80
CA TYR A 43 40.71 -24.30 4.85
C TYR A 43 41.98 -23.73 4.20
N SER A 44 43.13 -23.88 4.85
CA SER A 44 44.40 -23.83 4.13
C SER A 44 45.37 -24.84 4.76
N GLN A 45 45.94 -25.69 3.91
CA GLN A 45 46.74 -26.87 4.24
C GLN A 45 48.19 -26.52 4.60
N TYR A 46 48.43 -25.46 5.39
CA TYR A 46 49.78 -25.04 5.75
C TYR A 46 50.13 -25.45 7.19
N SER A 47 51.23 -26.19 7.33
CA SER A 47 51.71 -26.86 8.55
C SER A 47 52.37 -25.93 9.59
N THR A 48 51.96 -24.67 9.69
CA THR A 48 52.53 -23.71 10.62
C THR A 48 51.42 -23.00 11.39
N ALA A 49 50.59 -23.77 12.09
CA ALA A 49 49.66 -23.24 13.08
C ALA A 49 50.34 -23.28 14.46
N VAL A 50 50.99 -22.17 14.83
CA VAL A 50 51.42 -21.94 16.21
C VAL A 50 50.16 -21.89 17.07
N TYR A 51 50.10 -22.77 18.07
CA TYR A 51 49.00 -22.98 19.00
C TYR A 51 48.43 -21.66 19.56
N CYS A 52 47.23 -21.27 19.10
CA CYS A 52 46.40 -20.34 19.85
C CYS A 52 45.42 -21.13 20.74
N PRO A 53 45.30 -20.83 22.04
CA PRO A 53 44.34 -21.47 22.92
C PRO A 53 42.92 -21.11 22.45
N GLN A 54 42.21 -22.13 21.97
CA GLN A 54 40.93 -22.04 21.30
C GLN A 54 39.78 -21.73 22.29
N ARG A 55 39.00 -20.69 22.01
CA ARG A 55 37.57 -20.67 22.39
C ARG A 55 36.77 -20.67 21.10
N CYS A 56 36.25 -21.84 20.72
CA CYS A 56 35.30 -21.97 19.62
C CYS A 56 33.88 -21.78 20.20
N VAL A 57 33.12 -20.82 19.70
CA VAL A 57 31.68 -20.72 19.94
C VAL A 57 30.98 -21.36 18.74
N ILE A 58 29.90 -22.10 18.98
CA ILE A 58 29.11 -22.71 17.89
C ILE A 58 27.90 -21.81 17.68
N GLU A 59 27.90 -20.99 16.62
CA GLU A 59 26.70 -20.28 16.19
C GLU A 59 25.75 -21.25 15.46
N ARG A 60 24.64 -21.59 16.13
CA ARG A 60 23.51 -22.25 15.47
C ARG A 60 22.87 -21.26 14.51
N CYS A 61 23.11 -21.44 13.21
CA CYS A 61 22.27 -20.84 12.17
C CYS A 61 20.86 -21.41 12.32
N ARG A 62 19.96 -20.68 13.00
CA ARG A 62 18.53 -20.96 12.85
C ARG A 62 18.17 -20.54 11.43
N SER A 63 17.71 -21.48 10.62
CA SER A 63 16.88 -21.16 9.47
C SER A 63 15.72 -20.34 10.02
N VAL A 64 15.71 -19.04 9.76
CA VAL A 64 14.51 -18.24 9.96
C VAL A 64 13.55 -18.77 8.92
N GLU A 65 12.65 -19.67 9.34
CA GLU A 65 11.43 -19.91 8.59
C GLU A 65 10.85 -18.53 8.29
N ASN A 66 10.65 -18.24 7.00
CA ASN A 66 9.94 -17.05 6.54
C ASN A 66 8.53 -17.13 7.12
N VAL A 67 8.34 -16.64 8.34
CA VAL A 67 7.02 -16.32 8.83
C VAL A 67 6.60 -15.15 7.95
N PRO A 68 5.60 -15.31 7.06
CA PRO A 68 5.13 -14.19 6.27
C PRO A 68 4.73 -13.09 7.25
N GLN A 69 5.43 -11.95 7.20
CA GLN A 69 5.03 -10.80 7.99
C GLN A 69 3.63 -10.42 7.51
N ARG A 70 2.66 -10.51 8.44
CA ARG A 70 1.29 -10.07 8.16
C ARG A 70 1.36 -8.59 7.83
N ARG A 71 1.10 -8.24 6.56
CA ARG A 71 0.98 -6.84 6.15
C ARG A 71 -0.33 -6.31 6.71
N ILE A 72 -0.26 -5.18 7.41
CA ILE A 72 -1.44 -4.52 7.98
C ILE A 72 -1.95 -3.51 6.95
N CYS A 73 -3.21 -3.69 6.55
CA CYS A 73 -3.97 -2.80 5.71
C CYS A 73 -5.00 -2.04 6.56
N GLN A 74 -5.56 -0.97 6.00
CA GLN A 74 -6.67 -0.22 6.55
C GLN A 74 -7.93 -0.43 5.71
N GLN A 75 -9.07 -0.59 6.38
CA GLN A 75 -10.39 -0.43 5.79
C GLN A 75 -10.95 0.93 6.22
N ILE A 76 -11.52 1.66 5.26
CA ILE A 76 -12.08 3.00 5.47
C ILE A 76 -13.59 2.89 5.28
N THR A 77 -14.33 2.82 6.38
CA THR A 77 -15.77 2.56 6.41
C THR A 77 -16.56 3.85 6.58
N SER A 78 -17.50 4.12 5.67
CA SER A 78 -18.43 5.25 5.81
C SER A 78 -19.38 4.99 6.98
N VAL A 79 -19.47 5.94 7.91
CA VAL A 79 -20.39 5.86 9.05
C VAL A 79 -21.86 6.00 8.60
N ALA A 80 -22.11 6.83 7.57
CA ALA A 80 -23.46 7.05 7.07
C ALA A 80 -24.05 5.80 6.41
N THR A 81 -23.22 5.04 5.69
CA THR A 81 -23.68 3.96 4.79
C THR A 81 -23.27 2.57 5.23
N GLY A 82 -22.24 2.44 6.06
CA GLY A 82 -21.60 1.16 6.39
C GLY A 82 -20.78 0.56 5.25
N GLN A 83 -20.65 1.26 4.12
CA GLN A 83 -19.88 0.81 2.96
C GLN A 83 -18.40 1.16 3.10
N LEU A 84 -17.55 0.37 2.44
CA LEU A 84 -16.11 0.51 2.45
C LEU A 84 -15.65 1.30 1.23
N LEU A 85 -14.69 2.20 1.42
CA LEU A 85 -13.98 2.84 0.31
C LEU A 85 -13.19 1.78 -0.47
N ALA A 86 -13.36 1.72 -1.79
CA ALA A 86 -12.73 0.70 -2.61
C ALA A 86 -12.29 1.21 -3.98
N ALA A 87 -11.28 0.52 -4.52
CA ALA A 87 -10.71 0.77 -5.84
C ALA A 87 -11.38 -0.09 -6.93
N GLN A 88 -12.68 0.12 -7.17
CA GLN A 88 -13.38 -0.57 -8.26
C GLN A 88 -13.02 -0.01 -9.64
N ASP A 89 -13.36 -0.77 -10.68
CA ASP A 89 -13.20 -0.38 -12.07
C ASP A 89 -14.33 0.54 -12.55
N ASN A 90 -14.47 1.68 -11.88
CA ASN A 90 -15.40 2.74 -12.23
C ASN A 90 -14.65 3.92 -12.86
N TYR A 91 -15.08 4.35 -14.05
CA TYR A 91 -14.36 5.33 -14.85
C TYR A 91 -15.21 6.57 -15.13
N ASP A 92 -14.60 7.73 -15.02
CA ASP A 92 -15.16 8.98 -15.52
C ASP A 92 -15.24 8.90 -17.05
N ARG A 93 -16.45 9.03 -17.58
CA ARG A 93 -16.73 8.89 -19.03
C ARG A 93 -16.00 9.91 -19.89
N ARG A 94 -15.62 11.07 -19.34
CA ARG A 94 -14.99 12.16 -20.09
C ARG A 94 -13.47 11.99 -20.13
N THR A 95 -12.89 11.70 -18.97
CA THR A 95 -11.42 11.67 -18.78
C THR A 95 -10.85 10.27 -18.87
N HIS A 96 -11.69 9.23 -18.84
CA HIS A 96 -11.30 7.82 -18.73
C HIS A 96 -10.44 7.54 -17.49
N GLN A 97 -10.52 8.40 -16.47
CA GLN A 97 -9.81 8.21 -15.20
C GLN A 97 -10.66 7.37 -14.25
N ARG A 98 -9.99 6.49 -13.50
CA ARG A 98 -10.64 5.64 -12.52
C ARG A 98 -10.93 6.45 -11.26
N TYR A 99 -12.16 6.40 -10.76
CA TYR A 99 -12.55 7.07 -9.53
C TYR A 99 -12.86 6.06 -8.42
N VAL A 100 -12.69 6.50 -7.18
CA VAL A 100 -12.93 5.66 -6.00
C VAL A 100 -14.43 5.45 -5.78
N SER A 101 -14.81 4.25 -5.35
CA SER A 101 -16.22 3.92 -5.09
C SER A 101 -16.45 3.37 -3.70
N LEU A 102 -17.72 3.09 -3.39
CA LEU A 102 -18.14 2.47 -2.14
C LEU A 102 -18.73 1.10 -2.42
N VAL A 103 -18.32 0.14 -1.61
CA VAL A 103 -18.72 -1.27 -1.72
C VAL A 103 -19.24 -1.80 -0.40
N ASN A 104 -20.10 -2.81 -0.47
CA ASN A 104 -20.53 -3.48 0.76
C ASN A 104 -19.37 -4.28 1.37
N PRO A 105 -19.30 -4.39 2.70
CA PRO A 105 -18.34 -5.25 3.37
C PRO A 105 -18.39 -6.69 2.84
N ASN A 106 -17.23 -7.35 2.77
CA ASN A 106 -17.09 -8.73 2.29
C ASN A 106 -17.48 -8.95 0.82
N SER A 107 -17.54 -7.88 0.01
CA SER A 107 -17.77 -7.98 -1.44
C SER A 107 -16.60 -8.63 -2.20
N GLY A 108 -15.43 -8.76 -1.56
CA GLY A 108 -14.20 -9.22 -2.20
C GLY A 108 -13.59 -8.18 -3.15
N GLU A 109 -14.08 -6.95 -3.08
CA GLU A 109 -13.57 -5.81 -3.83
C GLU A 109 -12.31 -5.25 -3.18
N ARG A 110 -11.58 -4.42 -3.94
CA ARG A 110 -10.30 -3.83 -3.56
C ARG A 110 -10.46 -2.72 -2.52
N ASP A 111 -10.87 -3.09 -1.31
CA ASP A 111 -11.25 -2.21 -0.19
C ASP A 111 -10.14 -1.98 0.84
N ARG A 112 -8.96 -2.57 0.59
CA ARG A 112 -7.79 -2.50 1.47
C ARG A 112 -6.84 -1.39 1.04
N TRP A 113 -6.48 -0.55 2.00
CA TRP A 113 -5.62 0.61 1.81
C TRP A 113 -4.36 0.52 2.67
N ILE A 114 -3.30 1.19 2.25
CA ILE A 114 -2.06 1.40 2.97
C ILE A 114 -1.93 2.89 3.16
N MET A 115 -1.98 3.33 4.41
CA MET A 115 -1.82 4.73 4.81
C MET A 115 -0.37 4.99 5.19
N THR A 116 0.35 5.71 4.32
CA THR A 116 1.76 6.07 4.55
C THR A 116 1.84 7.52 5.01
N VAL A 117 2.55 7.76 6.12
CA VAL A 117 2.78 9.11 6.64
C VAL A 117 3.59 9.94 5.63
N GLY A 118 3.02 11.06 5.23
CA GLY A 118 3.65 12.10 4.40
C GLY A 118 3.96 13.37 5.21
N PRO A 119 4.34 14.46 4.52
CA PRO A 119 4.68 15.73 5.16
C PRO A 119 3.54 16.29 6.02
N GLY A 120 3.89 16.90 7.16
CA GLY A 120 2.92 17.60 8.01
C GLY A 120 1.91 16.70 8.73
N ASN A 121 2.26 15.43 9.00
CA ASN A 121 1.37 14.41 9.55
C ASN A 121 0.14 14.13 8.68
N ASN A 122 0.25 14.40 7.38
CA ASN A 122 -0.74 14.01 6.38
C ASN A 122 -0.44 12.59 5.88
N TYR A 123 -1.37 11.98 5.16
CA TYR A 123 -1.24 10.61 4.70
C TYR A 123 -1.42 10.49 3.20
N TYR A 124 -0.55 9.69 2.58
CA TYR A 124 -0.81 9.08 1.28
C TYR A 124 -1.66 7.83 1.50
N ILE A 125 -2.73 7.69 0.73
CA ILE A 125 -3.64 6.55 0.82
C ILE A 125 -3.48 5.73 -0.47
N GLN A 126 -2.86 4.57 -0.37
CA GLN A 126 -2.58 3.69 -1.51
C GLN A 126 -3.43 2.43 -1.42
N ASN A 127 -4.02 1.98 -2.50
CA ASN A 127 -4.71 0.69 -2.51
C ASN A 127 -3.69 -0.45 -2.45
N SER A 128 -3.87 -1.41 -1.54
CA SER A 128 -2.87 -2.47 -1.32
C SER A 128 -2.77 -3.47 -2.48
N GLU A 129 -3.85 -3.63 -3.24
CA GLU A 129 -3.92 -4.60 -4.33
C GLU A 129 -3.48 -4.00 -5.67
N THR A 130 -3.90 -2.76 -5.96
CA THR A 130 -3.60 -2.10 -7.24
C THR A 130 -2.36 -1.21 -7.20
N GLY A 131 -1.91 -0.81 -6.01
CA GLY A 131 -0.80 0.13 -5.84
C GLY A 131 -1.12 1.56 -6.27
N GLU A 132 -2.37 1.86 -6.62
CA GLU A 132 -2.80 3.20 -6.99
C GLU A 132 -3.05 4.07 -5.76
N TYR A 133 -2.71 5.36 -5.87
CA TYR A 133 -2.94 6.34 -4.82
C TYR A 133 -4.26 7.07 -5.03
N LEU A 134 -4.92 7.38 -3.92
CA LEU A 134 -6.04 8.29 -3.89
C LEU A 134 -5.54 9.71 -4.18
N ARG A 135 -6.17 10.39 -5.13
CA ARG A 135 -5.86 11.75 -5.52
C ARG A 135 -7.12 12.61 -5.53
N ALA A 136 -7.06 13.73 -4.82
CA ALA A 136 -8.06 14.76 -4.86
C ALA A 136 -7.98 15.56 -6.17
N SER A 137 -9.13 15.95 -6.71
CA SER A 137 -9.20 16.88 -7.85
C SER A 137 -10.08 18.08 -7.56
N ASP A 138 -9.81 19.17 -8.27
CA ASP A 138 -10.57 20.42 -8.29
C ASP A 138 -12.06 20.27 -8.63
N ASN A 139 -12.43 19.21 -9.35
CA ASN A 139 -13.80 18.91 -9.76
C ASN A 139 -14.61 18.11 -8.72
N ASN A 140 -14.13 18.05 -7.47
CA ASN A 140 -14.70 17.29 -6.34
C ASN A 140 -14.61 15.76 -6.44
N PHE A 141 -14.03 15.20 -7.51
CA PHE A 141 -13.82 13.76 -7.60
C PHE A 141 -12.54 13.32 -6.89
N LEU A 142 -12.55 12.05 -6.49
CA LEU A 142 -11.41 11.33 -5.96
C LEU A 142 -10.99 10.28 -6.98
N TYR A 143 -9.84 10.50 -7.59
CA TYR A 143 -9.29 9.61 -8.61
C TYR A 143 -8.30 8.62 -8.01
N LEU A 144 -8.11 7.51 -8.72
CA LEU A 144 -7.10 6.52 -8.43
C LEU A 144 -6.01 6.66 -9.49
N VAL A 145 -4.79 6.94 -9.03
CA VAL A 145 -3.67 7.28 -9.90
C VAL A 145 -2.48 6.39 -9.59
N SER A 146 -1.96 5.73 -10.62
CA SER A 146 -0.75 4.92 -10.53
C SER A 146 0.51 5.79 -10.52
N GLY A 147 1.58 5.25 -9.95
CA GLY A 147 2.88 5.93 -9.86
C GLY A 147 3.08 6.68 -8.56
N ARG A 148 4.16 7.44 -8.47
CA ARG A 148 4.55 8.15 -7.25
C ARG A 148 3.71 9.43 -7.08
N PRO A 149 3.22 9.73 -5.86
CA PRO A 149 2.63 11.04 -5.55
C PRO A 149 3.59 12.17 -5.91
N THR A 150 3.09 13.22 -6.56
CA THR A 150 3.91 14.32 -7.11
C THR A 150 3.64 15.67 -6.44
N ASP A 151 2.50 15.84 -5.80
CA ASP A 151 2.03 17.10 -5.24
C ASP A 151 1.13 16.88 -4.00
N GLU A 152 0.60 17.96 -3.44
CA GLU A 152 -0.28 17.94 -2.26
C GLU A 152 -1.68 17.38 -2.54
N SER A 153 -2.06 17.15 -3.80
CA SER A 153 -3.38 16.59 -4.14
C SER A 153 -3.54 15.12 -3.72
N PHE A 154 -2.43 14.45 -3.39
CA PHE A 154 -2.39 13.09 -2.87
C PHE A 154 -2.39 13.00 -1.34
N LEU A 155 -2.35 14.15 -0.65
CA LEU A 155 -2.24 14.20 0.81
C LEU A 155 -3.59 14.46 1.45
N PHE A 156 -3.88 13.67 2.48
CA PHE A 156 -5.08 13.79 3.28
C PHE A 156 -4.75 13.93 4.77
N THR A 157 -5.38 14.89 5.43
CA THR A 157 -5.29 15.12 6.87
C THR A 157 -6.44 14.38 7.57
N PRO A 158 -6.16 13.40 8.44
CA PRO A 158 -7.17 12.80 9.30
C PRO A 158 -7.46 13.73 10.49
N ASN A 159 -8.69 14.21 10.59
CA ASN A 159 -9.17 15.01 11.71
C ASN A 159 -10.03 14.13 12.63
N LEU A 160 -9.57 13.89 13.85
CA LEU A 160 -10.34 13.14 14.86
C LEU A 160 -11.55 13.95 15.30
N VAL A 161 -12.72 13.31 15.30
CA VAL A 161 -13.97 13.95 15.70
C VAL A 161 -14.06 13.97 17.23
N GLN A 162 -14.18 15.16 17.80
CA GLN A 162 -14.31 15.31 19.25
C GLN A 162 -15.54 14.56 19.77
N GLY A 163 -15.35 13.76 20.84
CA GLY A 163 -16.42 12.95 21.42
C GLY A 163 -16.70 11.63 20.70
N SER A 164 -16.04 11.34 19.58
CA SER A 164 -16.03 10.00 18.96
C SER A 164 -14.66 9.36 19.10
N TRP A 165 -14.64 8.08 19.48
CA TRP A 165 -13.40 7.34 19.74
C TRP A 165 -12.85 6.68 18.47
N SER A 166 -13.62 6.69 17.37
CA SER A 166 -13.29 5.93 16.16
C SER A 166 -13.64 6.64 14.85
N CYS A 167 -14.23 7.84 14.90
CA CYS A 167 -14.60 8.59 13.69
C CYS A 167 -13.55 9.63 13.32
N VAL A 168 -13.25 9.70 12.02
CA VAL A 168 -12.37 10.70 11.42
C VAL A 168 -13.06 11.39 10.26
N LEU A 169 -12.70 12.65 10.04
CA LEU A 169 -12.90 13.36 8.79
C LEU A 169 -11.58 13.29 8.00
N LEU A 170 -11.65 12.95 6.72
CA LEU A 170 -10.48 12.94 5.84
C LEU A 170 -10.49 14.19 4.96
N GLN A 171 -9.60 15.14 5.22
CA GLN A 171 -9.53 16.41 4.49
C GLN A 171 -8.42 16.39 3.45
N SER A 172 -8.69 16.79 2.22
CA SER A 172 -7.65 17.05 1.21
C SER A 172 -6.79 18.24 1.64
N VAL A 173 -5.47 18.08 1.60
CA VAL A 173 -4.53 19.18 1.89
C VAL A 173 -4.61 20.26 0.82
N CYS A 174 -4.61 19.86 -0.46
CA CYS A 174 -4.60 20.77 -1.61
C CYS A 174 -5.90 21.58 -1.73
N TYR A 175 -7.06 20.92 -1.62
CA TYR A 175 -8.36 21.55 -1.90
C TYR A 175 -9.17 21.90 -0.67
N ARG A 176 -8.70 21.52 0.53
CA ARG A 176 -9.37 21.74 1.82
C ARG A 176 -10.76 21.11 1.96
N GLY A 177 -11.23 20.36 0.97
CA GLY A 177 -12.47 19.60 1.02
C GLY A 177 -12.36 18.30 1.79
N PHE A 178 -13.48 17.83 2.32
CA PHE A 178 -13.61 16.58 3.07
C PHE A 178 -14.19 15.48 2.20
N ILE A 179 -13.63 14.27 2.33
CA ILE A 179 -14.16 13.09 1.66
C ILE A 179 -15.49 12.72 2.30
N TYR A 180 -16.53 12.53 1.47
CA TYR A 180 -17.85 12.13 1.92
C TYR A 180 -18.45 11.05 1.03
N SER A 181 -19.31 10.21 1.61
CA SER A 181 -19.99 9.14 0.89
C SER A 181 -21.28 9.63 0.25
N GLU A 182 -21.40 9.48 -1.06
CA GLU A 182 -22.61 9.77 -1.81
C GLU A 182 -23.28 8.45 -2.23
N GLN A 183 -24.58 8.32 -1.97
CA GLN A 183 -25.40 7.21 -2.44
C GLN A 183 -26.41 7.69 -3.47
N TYR A 184 -26.41 7.08 -4.65
CA TYR A 184 -27.54 7.24 -5.57
C TYR A 184 -28.74 6.43 -5.07
N SER A 185 -29.88 7.10 -4.94
CA SER A 185 -31.16 6.56 -4.44
C SER A 185 -31.48 5.13 -4.90
N ASP A 186 -31.77 4.25 -3.94
CA ASP A 186 -32.47 2.94 -3.93
C ASP A 186 -32.21 1.86 -5.02
N ARG A 187 -31.43 2.13 -6.07
CA ARG A 187 -31.19 1.14 -7.15
C ARG A 187 -29.73 0.84 -7.45
N SER A 188 -28.79 1.70 -7.05
CA SER A 188 -27.36 1.40 -7.17
C SER A 188 -26.88 0.72 -5.90
N ARG A 189 -26.35 -0.52 -6.01
CA ARG A 189 -25.68 -1.18 -4.88
C ARG A 189 -24.36 -0.52 -4.50
N ASN A 190 -23.81 0.32 -5.38
CA ASN A 190 -22.49 0.94 -5.21
C ASN A 190 -22.66 2.46 -5.12
N GLY A 191 -22.16 3.04 -4.02
CA GLY A 191 -22.01 4.48 -3.88
C GLY A 191 -20.66 4.95 -4.42
N PHE A 192 -20.36 6.23 -4.24
CA PHE A 192 -19.04 6.79 -4.53
C PHE A 192 -18.60 7.72 -3.42
N ALA A 193 -17.30 7.98 -3.37
CA ALA A 193 -16.77 9.01 -2.50
C ALA A 193 -16.39 10.24 -3.33
N LEU A 194 -16.82 11.39 -2.85
CA LEU A 194 -16.58 12.70 -3.44
C LEU A 194 -15.96 13.62 -2.38
N MET A 195 -15.59 14.82 -2.78
CA MET A 195 -15.14 15.87 -1.86
C MET A 195 -16.13 17.01 -1.78
N ALA A 196 -16.32 17.54 -0.58
CA ALA A 196 -17.08 18.76 -0.35
C ALA A 196 -16.28 19.73 0.53
N PRO A 197 -16.24 21.04 0.20
CA PRO A 197 -15.57 22.03 1.03
C PRO A 197 -16.35 22.35 2.31
N ASP A 198 -17.68 22.17 2.29
CA ASP A 198 -18.59 22.55 3.35
C ASP A 198 -19.20 21.31 4.00
N LEU A 199 -18.98 21.15 5.31
CA LEU A 199 -19.50 20.05 6.10
C LEU A 199 -20.94 20.26 6.56
N ASP A 200 -21.50 21.47 6.51
CA ASP A 200 -22.81 21.76 7.10
C ASP A 200 -23.94 20.91 6.50
N ARG A 201 -23.77 20.48 5.23
CA ARG A 201 -24.76 19.69 4.50
C ARG A 201 -24.47 18.18 4.44
N CYS A 202 -23.21 17.78 4.58
CA CYS A 202 -22.77 16.39 4.39
C CYS A 202 -21.90 15.88 5.55
N TYR A 203 -22.02 16.48 6.75
CA TYR A 203 -21.19 16.15 7.90
C TYR A 203 -21.25 14.65 8.21
N ARG A 204 -22.46 14.08 8.25
CA ARG A 204 -22.66 12.66 8.60
C ARG A 204 -22.04 11.74 7.56
N GLU A 205 -22.18 12.09 6.29
CA GLU A 205 -21.65 11.39 5.13
C GLU A 205 -20.11 11.51 5.05
N SER A 206 -19.54 12.52 5.69
CA SER A 206 -18.09 12.77 5.74
C SER A 206 -17.38 12.01 6.86
N LEU A 207 -18.13 11.32 7.73
CA LEU A 207 -17.56 10.56 8.85
C LEU A 207 -17.12 9.17 8.40
N TRP A 208 -15.87 8.83 8.71
CA TRP A 208 -15.27 7.54 8.39
C TRP A 208 -14.73 6.85 9.65
N ILE A 209 -14.77 5.52 9.66
CA ILE A 209 -14.06 4.68 10.62
C ILE A 209 -12.89 4.03 9.90
N ILE A 210 -11.69 4.13 10.47
CA ILE A 210 -10.50 3.47 9.93
C ILE A 210 -10.15 2.29 10.84
N SER A 211 -10.27 1.07 10.30
CA SER A 211 -9.94 -0.17 11.01
C SER A 211 -8.71 -0.83 10.41
N SER A 212 -7.90 -1.47 11.26
CA SER A 212 -6.75 -2.26 10.80
C SER A 212 -7.19 -3.69 10.48
N VAL A 213 -6.82 -4.18 9.31
CA VAL A 213 -7.09 -5.54 8.82
C VAL A 213 -5.81 -6.16 8.28
N ASN A 214 -5.80 -7.49 8.09
CA ASN A 214 -4.71 -8.11 7.34
C ASN A 214 -4.92 -7.88 5.85
N CYS A 215 -3.85 -7.49 5.17
CA CYS A 215 -3.66 -7.84 3.78
C CYS A 215 -3.38 -9.38 3.75
#